data_AF-A0LPC6-F1
#
_entry.id   AF-A0LPC6-F1
#
_cell.length_a   1.000
_cell.length_b   1.000
_cell.length_c   1.000
_cell.angle_alpha   90.00
_cell.angle_beta   90.00
_cell.angle_gamma   90.00
#
_symmetry.space_group_name_H-M   'P 1'
#
loop_
_entity.id
_entity.type
_entity.pdbx_description
1 polymer ?
#
loop_
_entity_poly.entity_id
_entity_poly.type
_entity_poly.pdbx_seq_one_letter_code
_entity_poly.pdbx_strand_id
1 'polypeptide(L)'
;MERFGARYLEERKLVQRWPQPIPAIVALVLTLAVFYATWWIFQDPRGWLRMYTPYVGYMYTRWWLIMLIWMVYIFNYWPFKRSWLERTHPVVKGVVLTAISVAILLVLIKGFFESLLGNYGIAYFNPDNLMKLPKMTEFFALEYASLACLMFAAIASWLSPAWVVACEEVPWQDMNQPGKGISILVMTFFLSTLVFFMTMHSHMGILYYPWQYFTSIAPPYWEKFANTVSGNFHVAWIMCCTVTVWLVETIWERFPFKLIRRDWLRRVTAFFGIIAIAWAMHFFLYFAQELTWGPAIRGTRLINAPDWRWLHVGEMAVFFLVPALFLNFYCGNWPRRFSLPVNVLIRTAITLAAAVLLYIFYYATSHDFLGTQKGFMHEQQFPMIPTIWLINIWLAHHWFMDNWPAWKMEPKTADEIARDHAAERAQVAEIMWSPALGWGLGVGTVCGVAFYFFVLNVLPWAYKSITVIK
;
A
#
# COMPACT_ATOMS: atom_id res chain seq x y z
N MET A 1 -12.16 -1.59 34.87
CA MET A 1 -12.97 -2.25 33.81
C MET A 1 -12.04 -2.60 32.66
N GLU A 2 -12.06 -3.85 32.18
CA GLU A 2 -11.15 -4.31 31.12
C GLU A 2 -11.61 -3.79 29.74
N ARG A 3 -10.69 -3.23 28.94
CA ARG A 3 -10.97 -2.61 27.62
C ARG A 3 -10.60 -3.57 26.48
N PHE A 4 -11.42 -3.59 25.44
CA PHE A 4 -11.22 -4.36 24.20
C PHE A 4 -11.44 -3.44 23.00
N GLY A 5 -10.75 -3.69 21.88
CA GLY A 5 -11.02 -2.94 20.64
C GLY A 5 -10.75 -1.42 20.75
N ALA A 6 -9.86 -1.03 21.66
CA ALA A 6 -9.53 0.36 21.94
C ALA A 6 -8.26 0.77 21.19
N ARG A 7 -8.14 2.07 20.86
CA ARG A 7 -7.11 2.68 19.98
C ARG A 7 -5.68 2.53 20.51
N TYR A 8 -5.15 1.31 20.46
CA TYR A 8 -3.85 0.92 21.02
C TYR A 8 -2.68 1.71 20.46
N LEU A 9 -2.69 1.95 19.14
CA LEU A 9 -1.65 2.71 18.49
C LEU A 9 -1.62 4.19 18.91
N GLU A 10 -2.78 4.80 19.17
CA GLU A 10 -2.88 6.22 19.57
C GLU A 10 -2.46 6.42 21.04
N GLU A 11 -2.79 5.45 21.89
CA GLU A 11 -2.57 5.48 23.33
C GLU A 11 -1.20 4.92 23.75
N ARG A 12 -0.42 4.34 22.83
CA ARG A 12 0.95 3.90 23.11
C ARG A 12 1.97 4.99 22.77
N LYS A 13 3.05 5.02 23.53
CA LYS A 13 4.26 5.81 23.26
C LYS A 13 5.42 4.85 23.11
N LEU A 14 6.19 5.00 22.03
CA LEU A 14 7.41 4.22 21.82
C LEU A 14 8.61 5.05 22.27
N VAL A 15 9.20 4.67 23.39
CA VAL A 15 10.40 5.30 23.95
C VAL A 15 11.63 4.61 23.38
N GLN A 16 12.53 5.41 22.81
CA GLN A 16 13.78 4.91 22.24
C GLN A 16 14.70 4.41 23.36
N ARG A 17 15.33 3.24 23.16
CA ARG A 17 16.34 2.75 24.12
C ARG A 17 17.70 3.44 23.96
N TRP A 18 17.94 4.01 22.79
CA TRP A 18 19.18 4.69 22.42
C TRP A 18 18.87 5.99 21.68
N PRO A 19 19.78 6.98 21.68
CA PRO A 19 19.60 8.16 20.86
C PRO A 19 19.60 7.80 19.36
N GLN A 20 18.78 8.51 18.58
CA GLN A 20 18.83 8.41 17.11
C GLN A 20 20.25 8.75 16.60
N PRO A 21 20.74 8.06 15.55
CA PRO A 21 20.03 7.15 14.65
C PRO A 21 20.05 5.66 15.06
N ILE A 22 20.60 5.32 16.22
CA ILE A 22 20.90 3.93 16.60
C ILE A 22 19.64 3.03 16.60
N PRO A 23 18.50 3.42 17.20
CA PRO A 23 17.28 2.60 17.17
C PRO A 23 16.82 2.27 15.74
N ALA A 24 16.85 3.25 14.84
CA ALA A 24 16.41 3.09 13.46
C ALA A 24 17.32 2.11 12.69
N ILE A 25 18.64 2.19 12.90
CA ILE A 25 19.61 1.26 12.29
C ILE A 25 19.39 -0.16 12.81
N VAL A 26 19.23 -0.33 14.13
CA VAL A 26 18.99 -1.66 14.74
C VAL A 26 17.71 -2.28 14.20
N ALA A 27 16.61 -1.52 14.14
CA ALA A 27 15.36 -2.01 13.56
C ALA A 27 15.48 -2.30 12.06
N LEU A 28 16.19 -1.48 11.30
CA LEU A 28 16.43 -1.72 9.88
C LEU A 28 17.17 -3.03 9.66
N VAL A 29 18.30 -3.24 10.35
CA VAL A 29 19.10 -4.47 10.22
C VAL A 29 18.28 -5.70 10.62
N LEU A 30 17.56 -5.64 11.75
CA LEU A 30 16.71 -6.74 12.21
C LEU A 30 15.62 -7.07 11.18
N THR A 31 14.89 -6.06 10.71
CA THR A 31 13.79 -6.27 9.77
C THR A 31 14.27 -6.70 8.39
N LEU A 32 15.44 -6.25 7.93
CA LEU A 32 16.07 -6.74 6.70
C LEU A 32 16.54 -8.20 6.83
N ALA A 33 17.06 -8.61 8.00
CA ALA A 33 17.42 -10.00 8.25
C ALA A 33 16.19 -10.92 8.23
N VAL A 34 15.09 -10.51 8.90
CA VAL A 34 13.81 -11.23 8.86
C VAL A 34 13.23 -11.24 7.44
N PHE A 35 13.32 -10.12 6.72
CA PHE A 35 12.92 -10.02 5.32
C PHE A 35 13.66 -11.03 4.46
N TYR A 36 14.99 -11.08 4.53
CA TYR A 36 15.75 -11.98 3.69
C TYR A 36 15.49 -13.46 4.04
N ALA A 37 15.44 -13.80 5.33
CA ALA A 37 15.16 -15.17 5.77
C ALA A 37 13.77 -15.63 5.28
N THR A 38 12.74 -14.81 5.46
CA THR A 38 11.38 -15.15 5.02
C THR A 38 11.24 -15.08 3.50
N TRP A 39 11.91 -14.15 2.83
CA TRP A 39 12.00 -14.09 1.37
C TRP A 39 12.54 -15.39 0.80
N TRP A 40 13.66 -15.89 1.33
CA TRP A 40 14.28 -17.15 0.91
C TRP A 40 13.35 -18.36 1.11
N ILE A 41 12.61 -18.40 2.21
CA ILE A 41 11.68 -19.50 2.49
C ILE A 41 10.50 -19.48 1.53
N PHE A 42 9.85 -18.31 1.38
CA PHE A 42 8.54 -18.22 0.74
C PHE A 42 8.60 -17.81 -0.74
N GLN A 43 9.42 -16.82 -1.08
CA GLN A 43 9.35 -16.10 -2.35
C GLN A 43 10.50 -16.46 -3.29
N ASP A 44 11.77 -16.37 -2.83
CA ASP A 44 12.95 -16.47 -3.71
C ASP A 44 12.83 -17.64 -4.70
N PRO A 45 12.96 -17.41 -6.02
CA PRO A 45 12.89 -18.48 -7.03
C PRO A 45 13.90 -19.62 -6.82
N ARG A 46 15.01 -19.34 -6.11
CA ARG A 46 16.06 -20.31 -5.73
C ARG A 46 15.79 -20.94 -4.36
N GLY A 47 14.83 -20.39 -3.62
CA GLY A 47 14.47 -20.75 -2.27
C GLY A 47 13.66 -22.05 -2.16
N TRP A 48 12.97 -22.19 -1.03
CA TRP A 48 12.27 -23.43 -0.67
C TRP A 48 10.89 -23.57 -1.33
N LEU A 49 9.98 -22.62 -1.07
CA LEU A 49 8.60 -22.72 -1.55
C LEU A 49 8.39 -22.08 -2.93
N ARG A 50 9.29 -21.17 -3.33
CA ARG A 50 9.35 -20.57 -4.69
C ARG A 50 8.02 -19.99 -5.15
N MET A 51 7.26 -19.38 -4.24
CA MET A 51 5.91 -18.88 -4.55
C MET A 51 5.91 -17.61 -5.39
N TYR A 52 7.08 -17.08 -5.77
CA TYR A 52 7.18 -15.86 -6.56
C TYR A 52 6.49 -15.97 -7.93
N THR A 53 6.60 -17.13 -8.58
CA THR A 53 5.87 -17.47 -9.82
C THR A 53 5.39 -18.92 -9.77
N PRO A 54 4.12 -19.23 -10.09
CA PRO A 54 3.05 -18.30 -10.49
C PRO A 54 2.66 -17.34 -9.33
N TYR A 55 1.88 -16.28 -9.58
CA TYR A 55 1.58 -15.15 -8.66
C TYR A 55 1.01 -15.48 -7.25
N VAL A 56 1.03 -16.74 -6.82
CA VAL A 56 0.64 -17.25 -5.51
C VAL A 56 1.28 -16.44 -4.38
N GLY A 57 2.60 -16.26 -4.41
CA GLY A 57 3.35 -15.54 -3.39
C GLY A 57 3.02 -14.06 -3.36
N TYR A 58 2.69 -13.47 -4.52
CA TYR A 58 2.21 -12.10 -4.59
C TYR A 58 0.80 -11.96 -3.98
N MET A 59 -0.12 -12.86 -4.32
CA MET A 59 -1.46 -12.92 -3.74
C MET A 59 -1.40 -12.99 -2.20
N TYR A 60 -0.60 -13.90 -1.64
CA TYR A 60 -0.43 -14.02 -0.19
C TYR A 60 0.20 -12.77 0.43
N THR A 61 1.22 -12.21 -0.21
CA THR A 61 1.86 -10.95 0.24
C THR A 61 0.85 -9.81 0.33
N ARG A 62 0.01 -9.66 -0.70
CA ARG A 62 -0.97 -8.58 -0.76
C ARG A 62 -2.12 -8.77 0.22
N TRP A 63 -2.63 -9.99 0.37
CA TRP A 63 -3.68 -10.25 1.35
C TRP A 63 -3.17 -10.18 2.79
N TRP A 64 -1.92 -10.56 3.04
CA TRP A 64 -1.35 -10.41 4.37
C TRP A 64 -1.29 -8.93 4.80
N LEU A 65 -0.91 -8.02 3.89
CA LEU A 65 -1.00 -6.57 4.12
C LEU A 65 -2.39 -6.16 4.62
N ILE A 66 -3.44 -6.68 3.96
CA ILE A 66 -4.83 -6.37 4.29
C ILE A 66 -5.23 -6.96 5.63
N MET A 67 -4.78 -8.18 5.98
CA MET A 67 -5.04 -8.77 7.29
C MET A 67 -4.44 -7.91 8.42
N LEU A 68 -3.22 -7.39 8.22
CA LEU A 68 -2.58 -6.49 9.18
C LEU A 68 -3.42 -5.21 9.35
N ILE A 69 -3.89 -4.62 8.24
CA ILE A 69 -4.76 -3.43 8.27
C ILE A 69 -6.08 -3.74 8.97
N TRP A 70 -6.74 -4.86 8.66
CA TRP A 70 -8.01 -5.22 9.26
C TRP A 70 -7.86 -5.41 10.78
N MET A 71 -6.87 -6.19 11.22
CA MET A 71 -6.63 -6.43 12.64
C MET A 71 -6.38 -5.14 13.41
N VAL A 72 -5.67 -4.18 12.82
CA VAL A 72 -5.21 -2.97 13.50
C VAL A 72 -6.15 -1.78 13.32
N TYR A 73 -6.47 -1.42 12.07
CA TYR A 73 -7.26 -0.23 11.74
C TYR A 73 -8.77 -0.47 11.79
N ILE A 74 -9.26 -1.67 11.47
CA ILE A 74 -10.71 -1.96 11.46
C ILE A 74 -11.16 -2.55 12.80
N PHE A 75 -10.42 -3.52 13.34
CA PHE A 75 -10.79 -4.25 14.55
C PHE A 75 -10.11 -3.73 15.82
N ASN A 76 -9.15 -2.81 15.73
CA ASN A 76 -8.42 -2.26 16.88
C ASN A 76 -7.91 -3.35 17.84
N TYR A 77 -7.30 -4.40 17.30
CA TYR A 77 -6.79 -5.57 18.02
C TYR A 77 -7.86 -6.43 18.72
N TRP A 78 -9.15 -6.25 18.46
CA TRP A 78 -10.17 -7.18 18.98
C TRP A 78 -9.89 -8.62 18.47
N PRO A 79 -10.04 -9.68 19.29
CA PRO A 79 -10.61 -9.73 20.66
C PRO A 79 -9.59 -9.59 21.80
N PHE A 80 -8.38 -9.09 21.54
CA PHE A 80 -7.34 -9.01 22.56
C PHE A 80 -7.66 -7.98 23.64
N LYS A 81 -7.44 -8.41 24.90
CA LYS A 81 -7.52 -7.55 26.08
C LYS A 81 -6.45 -6.48 26.02
N ARG A 82 -6.81 -5.25 26.37
CA ARG A 82 -5.84 -4.14 26.44
C ARG A 82 -4.66 -4.46 27.38
N SER A 83 -4.96 -5.06 28.52
CA SER A 83 -3.97 -5.51 29.52
C SER A 83 -2.94 -6.47 28.91
N TRP A 84 -3.37 -7.36 28.01
CA TRP A 84 -2.48 -8.29 27.31
C TRP A 84 -1.60 -7.56 26.30
N LEU A 85 -2.15 -6.63 25.51
CA LEU A 85 -1.38 -5.84 24.55
C LEU A 85 -0.27 -5.01 25.20
N GLU A 86 -0.51 -4.52 26.42
CA GLU A 86 0.44 -3.69 27.15
C GLU A 86 1.50 -4.47 27.93
N ARG A 87 1.13 -5.61 28.51
CA ARG A 87 2.02 -6.37 29.42
C ARG A 87 2.79 -7.49 28.76
N THR A 88 2.30 -7.99 27.63
CA THR A 88 2.92 -9.13 26.93
C THR A 88 4.24 -8.69 26.29
N HIS A 89 5.26 -9.54 26.38
CA HIS A 89 6.53 -9.28 25.73
C HIS A 89 6.32 -9.04 24.22
N PRO A 90 6.91 -7.99 23.61
CA PRO A 90 6.57 -7.61 22.24
C PRO A 90 6.85 -8.69 21.20
N VAL A 91 7.86 -9.54 21.43
CA VAL A 91 8.12 -10.70 20.54
C VAL A 91 7.00 -11.74 20.60
N VAL A 92 6.48 -12.05 21.80
CA VAL A 92 5.38 -13.00 21.96
C VAL A 92 4.11 -12.43 21.33
N LYS A 93 3.84 -11.14 21.58
CA LYS A 93 2.73 -10.43 20.94
C LYS A 93 2.85 -10.46 19.41
N GLY A 94 4.04 -10.19 18.88
CA GLY A 94 4.38 -10.32 17.46
C GLY A 94 4.03 -11.68 16.88
N VAL A 95 4.59 -12.74 17.48
CA VAL A 95 4.38 -14.12 17.01
C VAL A 95 2.89 -14.49 17.01
N VAL A 96 2.16 -14.19 18.09
CA VAL A 96 0.73 -14.53 18.21
C VAL A 96 -0.11 -13.76 17.18
N LEU A 97 0.07 -12.44 17.08
CA LEU A 97 -0.72 -11.63 16.14
C LEU A 97 -0.38 -11.94 14.68
N THR A 98 0.89 -12.20 14.37
CA THR A 98 1.30 -12.67 13.04
C THR A 98 0.70 -14.03 12.71
N ALA A 99 0.75 -15.01 13.63
CA ALA A 99 0.14 -16.32 13.41
C ALA A 99 -1.37 -16.23 13.14
N ILE A 100 -2.08 -15.38 13.88
CA ILE A 100 -3.51 -15.13 13.66
C ILE A 100 -3.76 -14.46 12.32
N SER A 101 -2.95 -13.47 11.95
CA SER A 101 -3.07 -12.82 10.63
C SER A 101 -2.92 -13.83 9.49
N VAL A 102 -2.02 -14.81 9.63
CA VAL A 102 -1.83 -15.90 8.65
C VAL A 102 -3.01 -16.88 8.68
N ALA A 103 -3.56 -17.21 9.84
CA ALA A 103 -4.73 -18.08 9.93
C ALA A 103 -5.96 -17.45 9.24
N ILE A 104 -6.24 -16.16 9.49
CA ILE A 104 -7.33 -15.43 8.84
C ILE A 104 -7.09 -15.34 7.33
N LEU A 105 -5.85 -15.05 6.92
CA LEU A 105 -5.43 -15.05 5.52
C LEU A 105 -5.76 -16.37 4.81
N LEU A 106 -5.44 -17.50 5.42
CA LEU A 106 -5.71 -18.82 4.86
C LEU A 106 -7.22 -19.11 4.79
N VAL A 107 -7.98 -18.76 5.81
CA VAL A 107 -9.45 -18.89 5.80
C VAL A 107 -10.05 -18.06 4.67
N LEU A 108 -9.55 -16.84 4.45
CA LEU A 108 -10.05 -15.98 3.37
C LEU A 108 -9.70 -16.52 1.99
N ILE A 109 -8.44 -16.89 1.75
CA ILE A 109 -8.01 -17.36 0.43
C ILE A 109 -8.58 -18.74 0.14
N LYS A 110 -8.32 -19.73 1.00
CA LYS A 110 -8.73 -21.13 0.76
C LYS A 110 -10.22 -21.35 1.05
N GLY A 111 -10.74 -20.78 2.13
CA GLY A 111 -12.14 -20.96 2.52
C GLY A 111 -13.11 -20.10 1.71
N PHE A 112 -12.85 -18.80 1.58
CA PHE A 112 -13.76 -17.90 0.88
C PHE A 112 -13.51 -17.82 -0.63
N PHE A 113 -12.30 -17.44 -1.09
CA PHE A 113 -12.07 -17.23 -2.53
C PHE A 113 -12.02 -18.52 -3.33
N GLU A 114 -11.16 -19.47 -2.97
CA GLU A 114 -10.99 -20.71 -3.76
C GLU A 114 -12.16 -21.68 -3.55
N SER A 115 -12.63 -21.85 -2.31
CA SER A 115 -13.72 -22.80 -2.03
C SER A 115 -15.10 -22.19 -2.28
N LEU A 116 -15.57 -21.24 -1.46
CA LEU A 116 -16.94 -20.73 -1.58
C LEU A 116 -17.20 -20.00 -2.90
N LEU A 117 -16.45 -18.94 -3.18
CA LEU A 117 -16.65 -18.11 -4.37
C LEU A 117 -16.24 -18.88 -5.64
N GLY A 118 -15.11 -19.59 -5.58
CA GLY A 118 -14.54 -20.31 -6.71
C GLY A 118 -15.34 -21.53 -7.15
N ASN A 119 -16.04 -22.23 -6.25
CA ASN A 119 -16.89 -23.38 -6.63
C ASN A 119 -18.34 -23.01 -6.93
N TYR A 120 -18.90 -21.99 -6.28
CA TYR A 120 -20.34 -21.70 -6.36
C TYR A 120 -20.68 -20.37 -7.05
N GLY A 121 -19.68 -19.50 -7.30
CA GLY A 121 -19.88 -18.19 -7.92
C GLY A 121 -19.07 -18.03 -9.20
N ILE A 122 -17.80 -17.66 -9.06
CA ILE A 122 -16.93 -17.26 -10.16
C ILE A 122 -15.77 -18.26 -10.27
N ALA A 123 -15.87 -19.15 -11.25
CA ALA A 123 -15.00 -20.32 -11.40
C ALA A 123 -13.50 -20.01 -11.41
N TYR A 124 -13.11 -18.85 -11.93
CA TYR A 124 -11.70 -18.51 -12.06
C TYR A 124 -10.98 -18.20 -10.76
N PHE A 125 -11.67 -18.09 -9.63
CA PHE A 125 -10.98 -18.01 -8.32
C PHE A 125 -10.49 -19.38 -7.82
N ASN A 126 -10.88 -20.48 -8.47
CA ASN A 126 -10.49 -21.82 -8.09
C ASN A 126 -9.60 -22.44 -9.18
N PRO A 127 -8.33 -22.77 -8.88
CA PRO A 127 -7.42 -23.42 -9.82
C PRO A 127 -7.97 -24.73 -10.39
N ASP A 128 -8.60 -25.58 -9.57
CA ASP A 128 -9.16 -26.86 -10.00
C ASP A 128 -10.31 -26.68 -10.99
N ASN A 129 -11.13 -25.63 -10.83
CA ASN A 129 -12.15 -25.30 -11.81
C ASN A 129 -11.56 -24.77 -13.11
N LEU A 130 -10.46 -24.01 -13.06
CA LEU A 130 -9.75 -23.57 -14.25
C LEU A 130 -9.09 -24.73 -15.01
N MET A 131 -8.55 -25.72 -14.30
CA MET A 131 -7.95 -26.91 -14.92
C MET A 131 -8.96 -27.78 -15.69
N LYS A 132 -10.27 -27.58 -15.50
CA LYS A 132 -11.31 -28.23 -16.33
C LYS A 132 -11.36 -27.67 -17.76
N LEU A 133 -10.75 -26.51 -18.02
CA LEU A 133 -10.68 -25.94 -19.35
C LEU A 133 -9.68 -26.71 -20.23
N PRO A 134 -10.02 -26.99 -21.50
CA PRO A 134 -9.09 -27.65 -22.41
C PRO A 134 -7.76 -26.89 -22.52
N LYS A 135 -6.64 -27.61 -22.43
CA LYS A 135 -5.26 -27.08 -22.54
C LYS A 135 -4.81 -26.14 -21.40
N MET A 136 -5.59 -26.00 -20.32
CA MET A 136 -5.16 -25.25 -19.15
C MET A 136 -4.18 -26.09 -18.32
N THR A 137 -2.94 -25.62 -18.19
CA THR A 137 -1.95 -26.25 -17.30
C THR A 137 -2.17 -25.80 -15.86
N GLU A 138 -1.72 -26.59 -14.88
CA GLU A 138 -1.71 -26.22 -13.46
C GLU A 138 -1.05 -24.85 -13.20
N PHE A 139 0.08 -24.57 -13.85
CA PHE A 139 0.79 -23.29 -13.71
C PHE A 139 -0.10 -22.09 -14.05
N PHE A 140 -0.69 -22.06 -15.25
CA PHE A 140 -1.59 -20.98 -15.66
C PHE A 140 -2.90 -20.94 -14.85
N ALA A 141 -3.42 -22.09 -14.42
CA ALA A 141 -4.60 -22.13 -13.55
C ALA A 141 -4.31 -21.45 -12.20
N LEU A 142 -3.18 -21.77 -11.57
CA LEU A 142 -2.71 -21.11 -10.35
C LEU A 142 -2.44 -19.63 -10.57
N GLU A 143 -1.83 -19.27 -11.70
CA GLU A 143 -1.52 -17.89 -12.03
C GLU A 143 -2.78 -17.04 -12.17
N TYR A 144 -3.78 -17.48 -12.95
CA TYR A 144 -5.01 -16.74 -13.17
C TYR A 144 -5.88 -16.67 -11.92
N ALA A 145 -6.00 -17.75 -11.15
CA ALA A 145 -6.73 -17.73 -9.89
C ALA A 145 -6.08 -16.80 -8.85
N SER A 146 -4.75 -16.88 -8.73
CA SER A 146 -3.99 -15.99 -7.85
C SER A 146 -4.09 -14.55 -8.29
N LEU A 147 -4.06 -14.28 -9.60
CA LEU A 147 -4.21 -12.93 -10.16
C LEU A 147 -5.59 -12.34 -9.84
N ALA A 148 -6.66 -13.11 -10.00
CA ALA A 148 -8.01 -12.63 -9.69
C ALA A 148 -8.15 -12.28 -8.19
N CYS A 149 -7.65 -13.16 -7.32
CA CYS A 149 -7.63 -12.96 -5.88
C CYS A 149 -6.76 -11.76 -5.47
N LEU A 150 -5.60 -11.60 -6.11
CA LEU A 150 -4.69 -10.47 -5.94
C LEU A 150 -5.32 -9.14 -6.37
N MET A 151 -6.02 -9.11 -7.51
CA MET A 151 -6.69 -7.90 -8.00
C MET A 151 -7.78 -7.43 -7.04
N PHE A 152 -8.52 -8.36 -6.42
CA PHE A 152 -9.44 -8.03 -5.33
C PHE A 152 -8.70 -7.45 -4.12
N ALA A 153 -7.58 -8.06 -3.75
CA ALA A 153 -6.73 -7.57 -2.66
C ALA A 153 -6.24 -6.13 -2.91
N ALA A 154 -5.84 -5.80 -4.14
CA ALA A 154 -5.44 -4.44 -4.50
C ALA A 154 -6.53 -3.41 -4.18
N ILE A 155 -7.79 -3.70 -4.51
CA ILE A 155 -8.93 -2.82 -4.20
C ILE A 155 -9.14 -2.71 -2.69
N ALA A 156 -9.20 -3.83 -1.98
CA ALA A 156 -9.42 -3.82 -0.53
C ALA A 156 -8.30 -3.08 0.23
N SER A 157 -7.06 -3.16 -0.24
CA SER A 157 -5.90 -2.54 0.40
C SER A 157 -5.89 -1.01 0.44
N TRP A 158 -6.65 -0.32 -0.41
CA TRP A 158 -6.83 1.13 -0.29
C TRP A 158 -8.17 1.48 0.33
N LEU A 159 -9.25 0.75 0.02
CA LEU A 159 -10.58 1.12 0.47
C LEU A 159 -10.78 0.89 1.97
N SER A 160 -10.25 -0.21 2.50
CA SER A 160 -10.29 -0.51 3.94
C SER A 160 -9.62 0.59 4.79
N PRO A 161 -8.35 0.98 4.54
CA PRO A 161 -7.74 2.07 5.29
C PRO A 161 -8.35 3.44 4.94
N ALA A 162 -8.79 3.68 3.69
CA ALA A 162 -9.44 4.95 3.33
C ALA A 162 -10.72 5.20 4.14
N TRP A 163 -11.46 4.16 4.51
CA TRP A 163 -12.65 4.32 5.35
C TRP A 163 -12.32 4.84 6.76
N VAL A 164 -11.18 4.43 7.30
CA VAL A 164 -10.72 4.89 8.63
C VAL A 164 -10.04 6.25 8.52
N VAL A 165 -9.14 6.42 7.55
CA VAL A 165 -8.31 7.63 7.38
C VAL A 165 -9.12 8.81 6.83
N ALA A 166 -9.95 8.59 5.83
CA ALA A 166 -10.72 9.65 5.15
C ALA A 166 -12.15 9.75 5.67
N CYS A 167 -12.85 8.62 5.85
CA CYS A 167 -14.26 8.63 6.27
C CYS A 167 -14.46 8.65 7.79
N GLU A 168 -13.38 8.57 8.58
CA GLU A 168 -13.41 8.63 10.05
C GLU A 168 -14.39 7.61 10.68
N GLU A 169 -14.43 6.38 10.13
CA GLU A 169 -15.25 5.26 10.62
C GLU A 169 -16.78 5.44 10.47
N VAL A 170 -17.26 6.48 9.80
CA VAL A 170 -18.71 6.76 9.66
C VAL A 170 -19.40 5.73 8.75
N PRO A 171 -20.66 5.33 9.08
CA PRO A 171 -21.51 5.79 10.19
C PRO A 171 -21.35 5.00 11.50
N TRP A 172 -20.30 4.21 11.66
CA TRP A 172 -20.10 3.30 12.80
C TRP A 172 -19.22 3.87 13.90
N GLN A 173 -18.96 5.19 13.91
CA GLN A 173 -18.05 5.83 14.87
C GLN A 173 -18.42 5.53 16.34
N ASP A 174 -19.72 5.44 16.63
CA ASP A 174 -20.25 5.22 17.99
C ASP A 174 -20.47 3.73 18.33
N MET A 175 -20.20 2.82 17.39
CA MET A 175 -20.40 1.38 17.58
C MET A 175 -19.20 0.77 18.32
N ASN A 176 -19.46 -0.20 19.21
CA ASN A 176 -18.39 -0.94 19.89
C ASN A 176 -17.83 -2.08 19.01
N GLN A 177 -16.60 -2.51 19.27
CA GLN A 177 -16.07 -3.75 18.69
C GLN A 177 -16.76 -4.98 19.31
N PRO A 178 -16.98 -6.07 18.55
CA PRO A 178 -16.57 -6.28 17.16
C PRO A 178 -17.53 -5.68 16.12
N GLY A 179 -18.70 -5.17 16.54
CA GLY A 179 -19.75 -4.68 15.64
C GLY A 179 -19.24 -3.65 14.64
N LYS A 180 -18.49 -2.64 15.13
CA LYS A 180 -17.84 -1.63 14.27
C LYS A 180 -16.98 -2.26 13.19
N GLY A 181 -16.04 -3.13 13.59
CA GLY A 181 -15.10 -3.76 12.67
C GLY A 181 -15.79 -4.63 11.63
N ILE A 182 -16.78 -5.44 12.05
CA ILE A 182 -17.57 -6.28 11.15
C ILE A 182 -18.34 -5.42 10.13
N SER A 183 -18.99 -4.34 10.57
CA SER A 183 -19.78 -3.49 9.67
C SER A 183 -18.91 -2.76 8.64
N ILE A 184 -17.77 -2.19 9.04
CA ILE A 184 -16.81 -1.57 8.12
C ILE A 184 -16.26 -2.62 7.15
N LEU A 185 -15.90 -3.80 7.65
CA LEU A 185 -15.40 -4.89 6.82
C LEU A 185 -16.43 -5.29 5.76
N VAL A 186 -17.68 -5.55 6.14
CA VAL A 186 -18.76 -5.94 5.21
C VAL A 186 -19.00 -4.85 4.17
N MET A 187 -19.08 -3.58 4.58
CA MET A 187 -19.28 -2.47 3.63
C MET A 187 -18.12 -2.33 2.65
N THR A 188 -16.88 -2.29 3.17
CA THR A 188 -15.70 -2.11 2.32
C THR A 188 -15.46 -3.33 1.43
N PHE A 189 -15.80 -4.54 1.88
CA PHE A 189 -15.75 -5.75 1.06
C PHE A 189 -16.82 -5.73 -0.04
N PHE A 190 -18.05 -5.34 0.27
CA PHE A 190 -19.13 -5.17 -0.71
C PHE A 190 -18.75 -4.14 -1.79
N LEU A 191 -18.28 -2.96 -1.38
CA LEU A 191 -17.79 -1.94 -2.32
C LEU A 191 -16.60 -2.46 -3.14
N SER A 192 -15.68 -3.21 -2.53
CA SER A 192 -14.55 -3.81 -3.24
C SER A 192 -15.03 -4.79 -4.33
N THR A 193 -16.07 -5.56 -4.07
CA THR A 193 -16.71 -6.43 -5.06
C THR A 193 -17.29 -5.64 -6.23
N LEU A 194 -18.01 -4.54 -5.97
CA LEU A 194 -18.54 -3.68 -7.04
C LEU A 194 -17.41 -3.10 -7.90
N VAL A 195 -16.38 -2.54 -7.26
CA VAL A 195 -15.21 -2.00 -7.96
C VAL A 195 -14.49 -3.09 -8.74
N PHE A 196 -14.37 -4.31 -8.20
CA PHE A 196 -13.76 -5.44 -8.88
C PHE A 196 -14.50 -5.78 -10.17
N PHE A 197 -15.84 -5.82 -10.17
CA PHE A 197 -16.61 -6.04 -11.40
C PHE A 197 -16.44 -4.90 -12.41
N MET A 198 -16.35 -3.66 -11.95
CA MET A 198 -16.18 -2.49 -12.81
C MET A 198 -14.76 -2.32 -13.38
N THR A 199 -13.73 -2.92 -12.76
CA THR A 199 -12.33 -2.60 -13.09
C THR A 199 -11.46 -3.82 -13.39
N MET A 200 -11.77 -4.99 -12.83
CA MET A 200 -10.92 -6.18 -12.92
C MET A 200 -11.60 -7.35 -13.64
N HIS A 201 -12.93 -7.49 -13.49
CA HIS A 201 -13.65 -8.62 -14.08
C HIS A 201 -13.53 -8.69 -15.61
N SER A 202 -13.56 -7.53 -16.29
CA SER A 202 -13.39 -7.48 -17.75
C SER A 202 -12.00 -7.93 -18.20
N HIS A 203 -10.96 -7.71 -17.38
CA HIS A 203 -9.64 -8.28 -17.63
C HIS A 203 -9.65 -9.80 -17.49
N MET A 204 -10.32 -10.35 -16.47
CA MET A 204 -10.44 -11.81 -16.32
C MET A 204 -11.23 -12.42 -17.49
N GLY A 205 -12.30 -11.78 -17.95
CA GLY A 205 -13.17 -12.29 -19.01
C GLY A 205 -12.49 -12.47 -20.37
N ILE A 206 -11.44 -11.69 -20.66
CA ILE A 206 -10.67 -11.79 -21.91
C ILE A 206 -9.53 -12.80 -21.86
N LEU A 207 -9.21 -13.38 -20.68
CA LEU A 207 -8.17 -14.41 -20.55
C LEU A 207 -8.61 -15.78 -21.08
N TYR A 208 -9.91 -15.95 -21.37
CA TYR A 208 -10.50 -17.19 -21.88
C TYR A 208 -10.73 -17.12 -23.39
N TYR A 209 -10.61 -18.25 -24.08
CA TYR A 209 -11.02 -18.36 -25.47
C TYR A 209 -12.25 -19.29 -25.61
N PRO A 210 -13.38 -18.82 -26.14
CA PRO A 210 -13.64 -17.42 -26.54
C PRO A 210 -13.74 -16.47 -25.34
N TRP A 211 -13.55 -15.17 -25.58
CA TRP A 211 -13.75 -14.14 -24.57
C TRP A 211 -15.18 -14.23 -24.00
N GLN A 212 -15.32 -13.94 -22.70
CA GLN A 212 -16.57 -14.12 -21.98
C GLN A 212 -17.52 -12.93 -22.19
N TYR A 213 -17.97 -12.70 -23.43
CA TYR A 213 -18.78 -11.52 -23.83
C TYR A 213 -20.13 -11.38 -23.10
N PHE A 214 -20.70 -12.48 -22.58
CA PHE A 214 -21.99 -12.43 -21.89
C PHE A 214 -21.89 -11.87 -20.46
N THR A 215 -20.76 -12.11 -19.79
CA THR A 215 -20.58 -11.77 -18.38
C THR A 215 -19.60 -10.62 -18.16
N SER A 216 -18.80 -10.28 -19.17
CA SER A 216 -17.76 -9.26 -19.10
C SER A 216 -17.86 -8.25 -20.24
N ILE A 217 -17.42 -7.01 -19.97
CA ILE A 217 -17.29 -6.00 -21.03
C ILE A 217 -16.03 -6.32 -21.82
N ALA A 218 -16.21 -6.95 -22.97
CA ALA A 218 -15.13 -7.39 -23.84
C ALA A 218 -15.32 -6.78 -25.26
N PRO A 219 -14.36 -5.97 -25.77
CA PRO A 219 -13.15 -5.53 -25.08
C PRO A 219 -13.45 -4.56 -23.91
N PRO A 220 -12.55 -4.46 -22.92
CA PRO A 220 -12.75 -3.55 -21.80
C PRO A 220 -12.86 -2.07 -22.22
N TYR A 221 -13.66 -1.28 -21.50
CA TYR A 221 -13.90 0.14 -21.85
C TYR A 221 -12.64 1.01 -21.81
N TRP A 222 -11.59 0.57 -21.11
CA TRP A 222 -10.32 1.28 -21.06
C TRP A 222 -9.38 1.00 -22.23
N GLU A 223 -9.70 0.03 -23.09
CA GLU A 223 -8.82 -0.40 -24.18
C GLU A 223 -8.29 0.78 -25.01
N LYS A 224 -9.19 1.69 -25.41
CA LYS A 224 -8.85 2.78 -26.33
C LYS A 224 -7.95 3.83 -25.69
N PHE A 225 -8.25 4.25 -24.46
CA PHE A 225 -7.51 5.34 -23.83
C PHE A 225 -6.27 4.86 -23.06
N ALA A 226 -6.28 3.64 -22.51
CA ALA A 226 -5.12 3.05 -21.84
C ALA A 226 -4.20 2.30 -22.83
N ASN A 227 -4.62 2.17 -24.10
CA ASN A 227 -3.92 1.43 -25.15
C ASN A 227 -3.60 -0.03 -24.77
N THR A 228 -4.42 -0.63 -23.90
CA THR A 228 -4.26 -2.02 -23.44
C THR A 228 -5.58 -2.61 -22.98
N VAL A 229 -5.74 -3.92 -23.15
CA VAL A 229 -6.86 -4.69 -22.60
C VAL A 229 -6.54 -5.22 -21.18
N SER A 230 -5.30 -5.03 -20.70
CA SER A 230 -4.87 -5.51 -19.39
C SER A 230 -5.51 -4.69 -18.26
N GLY A 231 -5.90 -5.39 -17.18
CA GLY A 231 -6.35 -4.78 -15.93
C GLY A 231 -5.23 -4.06 -15.17
N ASN A 232 -3.98 -4.17 -15.63
CA ASN A 232 -2.85 -3.45 -15.05
C ASN A 232 -3.05 -1.93 -15.02
N PHE A 233 -3.81 -1.38 -15.98
CA PHE A 233 -4.26 0.02 -15.93
C PHE A 233 -4.97 0.32 -14.60
N HIS A 234 -5.92 -0.54 -14.20
CA HIS A 234 -6.65 -0.35 -12.97
C HIS A 234 -5.81 -0.66 -11.72
N VAL A 235 -4.97 -1.70 -11.77
CA VAL A 235 -4.02 -1.98 -10.70
C VAL A 235 -3.17 -0.74 -10.41
N ALA A 236 -2.66 -0.07 -11.44
CA ALA A 236 -1.78 1.09 -11.31
C ALA A 236 -2.38 2.26 -10.51
N TRP A 237 -3.58 2.75 -10.84
CA TRP A 237 -4.18 3.87 -10.10
C TRP A 237 -4.65 3.46 -8.71
N ILE A 238 -5.09 2.20 -8.53
CA ILE A 238 -5.46 1.65 -7.22
C ILE A 238 -4.23 1.57 -6.30
N MET A 239 -3.09 1.16 -6.85
CA MET A 239 -1.81 1.19 -6.14
C MET A 239 -1.43 2.60 -5.73
N CYS A 240 -1.60 3.59 -6.61
CA CYS A 240 -1.40 4.99 -6.28
C CYS A 240 -2.37 5.45 -5.17
N CYS A 241 -3.62 4.97 -5.15
CA CYS A 241 -4.56 5.23 -4.05
C CYS A 241 -4.04 4.66 -2.73
N THR A 242 -3.61 3.38 -2.70
CA THR A 242 -3.04 2.77 -1.49
C THR A 242 -1.89 3.62 -0.95
N VAL A 243 -0.93 3.98 -1.80
CA VAL A 243 0.23 4.79 -1.42
C VAL A 243 -0.22 6.15 -0.89
N THR A 244 -1.11 6.84 -1.60
CA THR A 244 -1.59 8.17 -1.22
C THR A 244 -2.32 8.15 0.13
N VAL A 245 -3.18 7.15 0.40
CA VAL A 245 -3.84 6.99 1.72
C VAL A 245 -2.80 6.93 2.82
N TRP A 246 -1.74 6.14 2.63
CA TRP A 246 -0.68 6.01 3.62
C TRP A 246 0.19 7.25 3.73
N LEU A 247 0.49 7.97 2.65
CA LEU A 247 1.19 9.27 2.72
C LEU A 247 0.37 10.28 3.53
N VAL A 248 -0.95 10.34 3.27
CA VAL A 248 -1.91 11.17 4.00
C VAL A 248 -1.90 10.80 5.49
N GLU A 249 -1.99 9.53 5.83
CA GLU A 249 -2.01 9.08 7.23
C GLU A 249 -0.67 9.28 7.96
N THR A 250 0.46 9.12 7.27
CA THR A 250 1.78 9.04 7.92
C THR A 250 2.56 10.34 7.86
N ILE A 251 3.26 10.60 6.75
CA ILE A 251 4.18 11.73 6.62
C ILE A 251 3.45 13.07 6.48
N TRP A 252 2.21 13.06 6.00
CA TRP A 252 1.37 14.26 5.85
C TRP A 252 0.49 14.53 7.06
N GLU A 253 0.35 13.59 8.00
CA GLU A 253 -0.45 13.77 9.23
C GLU A 253 -1.87 14.32 8.95
N ARG A 254 -2.52 13.77 7.91
CA ARG A 254 -3.83 14.13 7.36
C ARG A 254 -3.95 15.57 6.82
N PHE A 255 -2.85 16.28 6.65
CA PHE A 255 -2.81 17.56 5.94
C PHE A 255 -2.98 17.34 4.42
N PRO A 256 -3.67 18.24 3.70
CA PRO A 256 -4.38 19.43 4.17
C PRO A 256 -5.82 19.15 4.65
N PHE A 257 -6.32 17.92 4.50
CA PHE A 257 -7.73 17.59 4.75
C PHE A 257 -8.19 17.89 6.17
N LYS A 258 -7.33 17.71 7.17
CA LYS A 258 -7.64 18.02 8.58
C LYS A 258 -7.93 19.50 8.87
N LEU A 259 -7.60 20.42 7.94
CA LEU A 259 -7.97 21.83 8.06
C LEU A 259 -9.46 22.08 7.83
N ILE A 260 -10.16 21.15 7.19
CA ILE A 260 -11.59 21.30 6.88
C ILE A 260 -12.40 21.06 8.16
N ARG A 261 -12.98 22.13 8.70
CA ARG A 261 -13.73 22.08 9.98
C ARG A 261 -15.04 21.31 9.88
N ARG A 262 -15.72 21.35 8.73
CA ARG A 262 -17.02 20.71 8.55
C ARG A 262 -16.81 19.23 8.25
N ASP A 263 -17.18 18.35 9.18
CA ASP A 263 -16.87 16.92 9.15
C ASP A 263 -17.27 16.21 7.86
N TRP A 264 -18.51 16.35 7.38
CA TRP A 264 -18.92 15.67 6.15
C TRP A 264 -18.14 16.18 4.93
N LEU A 265 -17.83 17.48 4.87
CA LEU A 265 -17.05 18.06 3.78
C LEU A 265 -15.61 17.56 3.86
N ARG A 266 -15.02 17.52 5.07
CA ARG A 266 -13.68 16.95 5.29
C ARG A 266 -13.60 15.53 4.79
N ARG A 267 -14.56 14.67 5.14
CA ARG A 267 -14.58 13.26 4.76
C ARG A 267 -14.71 13.07 3.25
N VAL A 268 -15.66 13.76 2.63
CA VAL A 268 -15.87 13.73 1.18
C VAL A 268 -14.64 14.24 0.44
N THR A 269 -14.11 15.41 0.86
CA THR A 269 -12.92 16.00 0.24
C THR A 269 -11.66 15.16 0.48
N ALA A 270 -11.49 14.53 1.63
CA ALA A 270 -10.37 13.62 1.90
C ALA A 270 -10.46 12.37 1.01
N PHE A 271 -11.62 11.73 0.94
CA PHE A 271 -11.82 10.50 0.18
C PHE A 271 -11.57 10.72 -1.32
N PHE A 272 -12.25 11.72 -1.92
CA PHE A 272 -12.06 12.04 -3.34
C PHE A 272 -10.73 12.77 -3.62
N GLY A 273 -10.19 13.51 -2.65
CA GLY A 273 -8.89 14.14 -2.75
C GLY A 273 -7.75 13.13 -2.84
N ILE A 274 -7.81 12.05 -2.06
CA ILE A 274 -6.89 10.91 -2.18
C ILE A 274 -6.95 10.31 -3.59
N ILE A 275 -8.17 10.08 -4.12
CA ILE A 275 -8.34 9.57 -5.49
C ILE A 275 -7.75 10.54 -6.52
N ALA A 276 -8.02 11.85 -6.40
CA ALA A 276 -7.51 12.85 -7.33
C ALA A 276 -5.97 12.92 -7.33
N ILE A 277 -5.35 12.90 -6.15
CA ILE A 277 -3.88 12.87 -6.01
C ILE A 277 -3.31 11.56 -6.59
N ALA A 278 -3.96 10.43 -6.34
CA ALA A 278 -3.55 9.14 -6.89
C ALA A 278 -3.62 9.11 -8.42
N TRP A 279 -4.66 9.69 -9.03
CA TRP A 279 -4.75 9.81 -10.50
C TRP A 279 -3.69 10.75 -11.08
N ALA A 280 -3.40 11.86 -10.40
CA ALA A 280 -2.31 12.75 -10.78
C ALA A 280 -0.96 12.01 -10.75
N MET A 281 -0.68 11.26 -9.67
CA MET A 281 0.50 10.40 -9.56
C MET A 281 0.53 9.33 -10.65
N HIS A 282 -0.59 8.65 -10.90
CA HIS A 282 -0.74 7.59 -11.88
C HIS A 282 -0.37 8.04 -13.31
N PHE A 283 -0.95 9.14 -13.77
CA PHE A 283 -0.65 9.68 -15.10
C PHE A 283 0.74 10.30 -15.17
N PHE A 284 1.18 10.99 -14.12
CA PHE A 284 2.53 11.58 -14.09
C PHE A 284 3.61 10.50 -14.19
N LEU A 285 3.50 9.41 -13.43
CA LEU A 285 4.47 8.31 -13.47
C LEU A 285 4.43 7.57 -14.81
N TYR A 286 3.26 7.43 -15.45
CA TYR A 286 3.18 6.87 -16.80
C TYR A 286 3.91 7.78 -17.81
N PHE A 287 3.62 9.08 -17.77
CA PHE A 287 4.26 10.06 -18.64
C PHE A 287 5.78 10.15 -18.40
N ALA A 288 6.23 10.06 -17.15
CA ALA A 288 7.65 9.99 -16.80
C ALA A 288 8.34 8.80 -17.49
N GLN A 289 7.68 7.65 -17.60
CA GLN A 289 8.20 6.50 -18.34
C GLN A 289 8.27 6.77 -19.84
N GLU A 290 7.29 7.47 -20.44
CA GLU A 290 7.32 7.84 -21.86
C GLU A 290 8.47 8.80 -22.19
N LEU A 291 8.74 9.77 -21.31
CA LEU A 291 9.90 10.66 -21.44
C LEU A 291 11.23 9.90 -21.37
N THR A 292 11.23 8.79 -20.65
CA THR A 292 12.43 7.99 -20.36
C THR A 292 12.72 6.98 -21.48
N TRP A 293 11.70 6.27 -21.93
CA TRP A 293 11.83 5.10 -22.81
C TRP A 293 11.14 5.26 -24.16
N GLY A 294 10.53 6.43 -24.42
CA GLY A 294 9.72 6.66 -25.62
C GLY A 294 8.28 6.15 -25.49
N PRO A 295 7.47 6.35 -26.56
CA PRO A 295 6.04 6.03 -26.54
C PRO A 295 5.79 4.53 -26.42
N ALA A 296 4.77 4.16 -25.63
CA ALA A 296 4.35 2.77 -25.53
C ALA A 296 3.55 2.35 -26.78
N ILE A 297 3.85 1.16 -27.32
CA ILE A 297 3.27 0.63 -28.55
C ILE A 297 2.57 -0.69 -28.23
N ARG A 298 1.25 -0.73 -28.45
CA ARG A 298 0.45 -1.94 -28.24
C ARG A 298 0.92 -3.08 -29.14
N GLY A 299 0.96 -4.30 -28.59
CA GLY A 299 1.42 -5.50 -29.30
C GLY A 299 2.93 -5.67 -29.31
N THR A 300 3.70 -4.66 -28.86
CA THR A 300 5.09 -4.89 -28.49
C THR A 300 5.17 -5.65 -27.18
N ARG A 301 6.34 -6.21 -26.90
CA ARG A 301 6.59 -6.88 -25.63
C ARG A 301 7.20 -5.91 -24.65
N LEU A 302 7.04 -6.23 -23.37
CA LEU A 302 8.02 -5.85 -22.37
C LEU A 302 8.08 -4.32 -22.20
N ILE A 303 9.23 -3.66 -22.36
CA ILE A 303 9.41 -2.25 -21.97
C ILE A 303 8.55 -1.34 -22.81
N ASN A 304 8.17 -1.71 -24.03
CA ASN A 304 7.37 -0.85 -24.89
C ASN A 304 5.87 -1.17 -24.79
N ALA A 305 5.51 -2.20 -24.01
CA ALA A 305 4.14 -2.67 -23.91
C ALA A 305 3.34 -1.83 -22.90
N PRO A 306 2.18 -1.25 -23.29
CA PRO A 306 1.39 -0.41 -22.39
C PRO A 306 0.93 -1.15 -21.12
N ASP A 307 0.61 -2.44 -21.20
CA ASP A 307 0.22 -3.27 -20.05
C ASP A 307 1.30 -3.35 -18.97
N TRP A 308 2.58 -3.47 -19.36
CA TRP A 308 3.69 -3.46 -18.42
C TRP A 308 3.92 -2.05 -17.87
N ARG A 309 3.86 -1.01 -18.71
CA ARG A 309 4.03 0.39 -18.29
C ARG A 309 3.05 0.79 -17.19
N TRP A 310 1.79 0.40 -17.35
CA TRP A 310 0.79 0.63 -16.32
C TRP A 310 1.11 -0.14 -15.04
N LEU A 311 1.46 -1.42 -15.12
CA LEU A 311 1.86 -2.18 -13.93
C LEU A 311 3.03 -1.50 -13.21
N HIS A 312 4.03 -1.07 -13.97
CA HIS A 312 5.23 -0.42 -13.46
C HIS A 312 4.94 0.93 -12.79
N VAL A 313 3.89 1.67 -13.20
CA VAL A 313 3.42 2.86 -12.44
C VAL A 313 3.06 2.47 -11.01
N GLY A 314 2.33 1.37 -10.83
CA GLY A 314 1.96 0.88 -9.50
C GLY A 314 3.19 0.49 -8.67
N GLU A 315 4.21 -0.09 -9.31
CA GLU A 315 5.48 -0.48 -8.67
C GLU A 315 6.29 0.74 -8.24
N MET A 316 6.42 1.72 -9.13
CA MET A 316 7.04 3.02 -8.85
C MET A 316 6.38 3.68 -7.64
N ALA A 317 5.04 3.68 -7.56
CA ALA A 317 4.33 4.25 -6.42
C ALA A 317 4.68 3.55 -5.09
N VAL A 318 4.86 2.22 -5.06
CA VAL A 318 5.24 1.51 -3.83
C VAL A 318 6.65 1.87 -3.37
N PHE A 319 7.58 2.18 -4.29
CA PHE A 319 8.89 2.70 -3.90
C PHE A 319 8.81 4.03 -3.12
N PHE A 320 7.77 4.84 -3.30
CA PHE A 320 7.52 6.02 -2.44
C PHE A 320 7.06 5.63 -1.04
N LEU A 321 6.31 4.55 -0.91
CA LEU A 321 5.72 4.15 0.36
C LEU A 321 6.78 3.65 1.34
N VAL A 322 7.79 2.91 0.87
CA VAL A 322 8.86 2.36 1.72
C VAL A 322 9.55 3.45 2.57
N PRO A 323 10.19 4.48 1.99
CA PRO A 323 10.84 5.52 2.80
C PRO A 323 9.85 6.34 3.64
N ALA A 324 8.60 6.53 3.19
CA ALA A 324 7.58 7.21 3.99
C ALA A 324 7.27 6.45 5.30
N LEU A 325 7.05 5.14 5.20
CA LEU A 325 6.82 4.29 6.36
C LEU A 325 8.06 4.19 7.26
N PHE A 326 9.26 4.10 6.68
CA PHE A 326 10.49 4.08 7.45
C PHE A 326 10.67 5.38 8.27
N LEU A 327 10.45 6.53 7.62
CA LEU A 327 10.53 7.84 8.26
C LEU A 327 9.52 7.96 9.40
N ASN A 328 8.30 7.49 9.19
CA ASN A 328 7.24 7.51 10.19
C ASN A 328 7.52 6.55 11.37
N PHE A 329 7.80 5.27 11.09
CA PHE A 329 7.90 4.21 12.10
C PHE A 329 9.18 4.25 12.92
N TYR A 330 10.31 4.62 12.31
CA TYR A 330 11.64 4.47 12.94
C TYR A 330 12.38 5.78 13.13
N CYS A 331 12.13 6.80 12.30
CA CYS A 331 12.76 8.12 12.44
C CYS A 331 11.88 9.12 13.20
N GLY A 332 10.75 8.66 13.77
CA GLY A 332 9.82 9.53 14.48
C GLY A 332 9.27 10.63 13.58
N ASN A 333 8.91 10.32 12.33
CA ASN A 333 8.35 11.27 11.36
C ASN A 333 9.15 12.60 11.26
N TRP A 334 10.48 12.52 11.31
CA TRP A 334 11.34 13.69 11.23
C TRP A 334 11.26 14.37 9.84
N PRO A 335 11.36 15.70 9.73
CA PRO A 335 11.47 16.71 10.79
C PRO A 335 10.14 17.07 11.47
N ARG A 336 10.21 17.61 12.70
CA ARG A 336 9.05 18.06 13.50
C ARG A 336 9.14 19.51 13.99
N ARG A 337 10.23 20.21 13.69
CA ARG A 337 10.55 21.52 14.29
C ARG A 337 9.92 22.72 13.59
N PHE A 338 9.43 22.54 12.36
CA PHE A 338 8.86 23.63 11.56
C PHE A 338 7.34 23.63 11.64
N SER A 339 6.69 24.57 10.95
CA SER A 339 5.23 24.53 10.78
C SER A 339 4.80 23.25 10.06
N LEU A 340 3.56 22.82 10.30
CA LEU A 340 3.02 21.60 9.71
C LEU A 340 3.19 21.54 8.17
N PRO A 341 2.82 22.56 7.37
CA PRO A 341 3.00 22.51 5.92
C PRO A 341 4.46 22.34 5.50
N VAL A 342 5.39 22.98 6.21
CA VAL A 342 6.83 22.90 5.92
C VAL A 342 7.38 21.52 6.26
N ASN A 343 7.00 20.96 7.42
CA ASN A 343 7.39 19.60 7.77
C ASN A 343 6.88 18.60 6.72
N VAL A 344 5.61 18.71 6.31
CA VAL A 344 5.00 17.86 5.28
C VAL A 344 5.75 17.95 3.95
N LEU A 345 6.08 19.17 3.51
CA LEU A 345 6.84 19.38 2.28
C LEU A 345 8.25 18.76 2.35
N ILE A 346 8.99 19.00 3.44
CA ILE A 346 10.34 18.46 3.63
C ILE A 346 10.30 16.92 3.66
N ARG A 347 9.37 16.33 4.40
CA ARG A 347 9.22 14.87 4.46
C ARG A 347 8.90 14.29 3.08
N THR A 348 8.01 14.93 2.33
CA THR A 348 7.67 14.51 0.97
C THR A 348 8.90 14.56 0.05
N ALA A 349 9.73 15.59 0.15
CA ALA A 349 10.97 15.71 -0.61
C ALA A 349 12.00 14.64 -0.22
N ILE A 350 12.17 14.36 1.08
CA ILE A 350 13.03 13.28 1.58
C ILE A 350 12.54 11.93 1.06
N THR A 351 11.24 11.65 1.15
CA THR A 351 10.61 10.42 0.68
C THR A 351 10.80 10.26 -0.83
N LEU A 352 10.60 11.31 -1.63
CA LEU A 352 10.83 11.30 -3.08
C LEU A 352 12.29 10.97 -3.41
N ALA A 353 13.25 11.65 -2.78
CA ALA A 353 14.68 11.40 -3.02
C ALA A 353 15.08 9.97 -2.63
N ALA A 354 14.63 9.50 -1.46
CA ALA A 354 14.90 8.15 -0.99
C ALA A 354 14.23 7.08 -1.87
N ALA A 355 13.04 7.35 -2.41
CA ALA A 355 12.34 6.46 -3.33
C ALA A 355 13.11 6.28 -4.64
N VAL A 356 13.64 7.37 -5.21
CA VAL A 356 14.49 7.32 -6.40
C VAL A 356 15.77 6.52 -6.13
N LEU A 357 16.44 6.77 -5.00
CA LEU A 357 17.63 6.01 -4.62
C LEU A 357 17.33 4.52 -4.42
N LEU A 358 16.22 4.19 -3.77
CA LEU A 358 15.78 2.82 -3.58
C LEU A 358 15.42 2.14 -4.90
N TYR A 359 14.76 2.84 -5.81
CA TYR A 359 14.45 2.37 -7.16
C TYR A 359 15.73 2.01 -7.93
N ILE A 360 16.71 2.93 -7.94
CA ILE A 360 18.01 2.70 -8.59
C ILE A 360 18.72 1.51 -7.93
N PHE A 361 18.80 1.48 -6.60
CA PHE A 361 19.42 0.38 -5.87
C PHE A 361 18.77 -0.96 -6.19
N TYR A 362 17.43 -1.03 -6.17
CA TYR A 362 16.69 -2.24 -6.48
C TYR A 362 17.06 -2.76 -7.88
N TYR A 363 16.90 -1.94 -8.92
CA TYR A 363 17.16 -2.39 -10.28
C TYR A 363 18.64 -2.69 -10.56
N ALA A 364 19.56 -2.04 -9.85
CA ALA A 364 20.98 -2.29 -9.97
C ALA A 364 21.44 -3.59 -9.29
N THR A 365 20.74 -4.07 -8.26
CA THR A 365 21.29 -5.11 -7.36
C THR A 365 20.32 -6.25 -7.02
N SER A 366 19.02 -6.15 -7.30
CA SER A 366 18.02 -7.14 -6.88
C SER A 366 18.30 -8.55 -7.38
N HIS A 367 18.93 -8.68 -8.55
CA HIS A 367 19.27 -9.96 -9.15
C HIS A 367 20.32 -10.73 -8.34
N ASP A 368 21.21 -10.03 -7.63
CA ASP A 368 22.27 -10.66 -6.84
C ASP A 368 21.70 -11.35 -5.60
N PHE A 369 20.71 -10.72 -4.93
CA PHE A 369 20.21 -11.21 -3.64
C PHE A 369 18.77 -11.71 -3.63
N LEU A 370 17.86 -11.25 -4.50
CA LEU A 370 16.46 -11.70 -4.50
C LEU A 370 16.16 -12.87 -5.45
N GLY A 371 17.14 -13.29 -6.25
CA GLY A 371 16.96 -14.35 -7.25
C GLY A 371 16.15 -13.94 -8.47
N THR A 372 15.83 -12.65 -8.57
CA THR A 372 15.16 -12.03 -9.73
C THR A 372 16.12 -11.93 -10.92
N GLN A 373 15.59 -11.77 -12.12
CA GLN A 373 16.41 -11.57 -13.32
C GLN A 373 16.88 -10.13 -13.44
N LYS A 374 18.03 -9.94 -14.09
CA LYS A 374 18.59 -8.61 -14.36
C LYS A 374 17.83 -7.94 -15.51
N GLY A 375 17.41 -6.70 -15.31
CA GLY A 375 16.63 -5.94 -16.27
C GLY A 375 15.76 -4.90 -15.58
N PHE A 376 15.21 -3.94 -16.33
CA PHE A 376 14.08 -3.14 -15.82
C PHE A 376 12.78 -3.91 -15.90
N MET A 377 12.73 -4.85 -16.84
CA MET A 377 11.59 -5.69 -16.98
C MET A 377 11.99 -7.06 -17.51
N HIS A 378 11.34 -8.02 -16.90
CA HIS A 378 11.38 -9.43 -17.15
C HIS A 378 10.03 -9.96 -16.65
N GLU A 379 9.51 -11.03 -17.26
CA GLU A 379 8.23 -11.65 -16.85
C GLU A 379 8.27 -12.21 -15.41
N GLN A 380 9.45 -12.24 -14.80
CA GLN A 380 9.72 -12.67 -13.43
C GLN A 380 10.32 -11.53 -12.61
N GLN A 381 9.94 -10.29 -12.89
CA GLN A 381 10.44 -9.13 -12.16
C GLN A 381 9.29 -8.22 -11.76
N PHE A 382 8.79 -8.46 -10.56
CA PHE A 382 7.73 -7.71 -9.87
C PHE A 382 8.30 -7.03 -8.62
N PRO A 383 8.89 -5.83 -8.75
CA PRO A 383 9.38 -5.04 -7.62
C PRO A 383 8.36 -4.84 -6.51
N MET A 384 7.07 -4.90 -6.83
CA MET A 384 6.00 -4.81 -5.85
C MET A 384 6.04 -5.92 -4.79
N ILE A 385 6.42 -7.15 -5.15
CA ILE A 385 6.42 -8.29 -4.22
C ILE A 385 7.42 -8.06 -3.08
N PRO A 386 8.74 -7.85 -3.33
CA PRO A 386 9.70 -7.65 -2.25
C PRO A 386 9.44 -6.35 -1.48
N THR A 387 8.99 -5.28 -2.14
CA THR A 387 8.71 -4.02 -1.44
C THR A 387 7.50 -4.13 -0.51
N ILE A 388 6.39 -4.73 -0.94
CA ILE A 388 5.23 -4.97 -0.07
C ILE A 388 5.58 -6.00 1.02
N TRP A 389 6.38 -7.02 0.71
CA TRP A 389 6.80 -7.99 1.71
C TRP A 389 7.60 -7.33 2.85
N LEU A 390 8.53 -6.43 2.51
CA LEU A 390 9.24 -5.61 3.49
C LEU A 390 8.28 -4.71 4.29
N ILE A 391 7.31 -4.08 3.62
CA ILE A 391 6.29 -3.28 4.29
C ILE A 391 5.50 -4.12 5.30
N ASN A 392 5.06 -5.33 4.94
CA ASN A 392 4.33 -6.20 5.85
C ASN A 392 5.15 -6.55 7.10
N ILE A 393 6.44 -6.81 6.93
CA ILE A 393 7.36 -7.06 8.05
C ILE A 393 7.48 -5.82 8.94
N TRP A 394 7.58 -4.62 8.35
CA TRP A 394 7.57 -3.39 9.12
C TRP A 394 6.25 -3.12 9.82
N LEU A 395 5.11 -3.44 9.21
CA LEU A 395 3.81 -3.32 9.85
C LEU A 395 3.68 -4.31 11.01
N ALA A 396 4.11 -5.57 10.85
CA ALA A 396 4.13 -6.53 11.94
C ALA A 396 5.09 -6.08 13.07
N HIS A 397 6.29 -5.63 12.73
CA HIS A 397 7.27 -5.15 13.69
C HIS A 397 6.76 -3.89 14.42
N HIS A 398 6.15 -2.95 13.70
CA HIS A 398 5.64 -1.72 14.26
C HIS A 398 4.35 -1.92 15.04
N TRP A 399 3.34 -2.54 14.44
CA TRP A 399 2.01 -2.69 15.04
C TRP A 399 1.94 -3.84 16.05
N PHE A 400 2.65 -4.95 15.86
CA PHE A 400 2.56 -6.11 16.75
C PHE A 400 3.73 -6.24 17.72
N MET A 401 4.93 -5.74 17.37
CA MET A 401 6.13 -5.89 18.21
C MET A 401 6.62 -4.57 18.83
N ASP A 402 5.88 -3.48 18.68
CA ASP A 402 6.22 -2.17 19.23
C ASP A 402 7.66 -1.69 18.92
N ASN A 403 8.17 -2.03 17.73
CA ASN A 403 9.55 -1.78 17.32
C ASN A 403 10.64 -2.41 18.23
N TRP A 404 10.35 -3.52 18.90
CA TRP A 404 11.35 -4.24 19.70
C TRP A 404 12.50 -4.79 18.83
N PRO A 405 13.78 -4.71 19.26
CA PRO A 405 14.26 -4.35 20.59
C PRO A 405 14.58 -2.87 20.77
N ALA A 406 14.59 -2.09 19.70
CA ALA A 406 15.13 -0.73 19.70
C ALA A 406 14.25 0.29 20.43
N TRP A 407 12.97 -0.02 20.61
CA TRP A 407 12.04 0.75 21.42
C TRP A 407 11.49 -0.05 22.60
N LYS A 408 10.90 0.69 23.53
CA LYS A 408 10.08 0.19 24.62
C LYS A 408 8.72 0.87 24.55
N MET A 409 7.67 0.07 24.62
CA MET A 409 6.30 0.58 24.67
C MET A 409 5.96 1.04 26.08
N GLU A 410 5.42 2.24 26.20
CA GLU A 410 4.87 2.80 27.43
C GLU A 410 3.46 3.34 27.15
N PRO A 411 2.47 3.05 28.01
CA PRO A 411 1.13 3.61 27.85
C PRO A 411 1.16 5.12 28.13
N LYS A 412 0.49 5.91 27.28
CA LYS A 412 0.32 7.34 27.52
C LYS A 412 -0.63 7.58 28.69
N THR A 413 -0.37 8.61 29.48
CA THR A 413 -1.33 9.07 30.49
C THR A 413 -2.51 9.81 29.84
N ALA A 414 -3.63 9.91 30.55
CA ALA A 414 -4.79 10.69 30.08
C ALA A 414 -4.41 12.15 29.80
N ASP A 415 -3.53 12.73 30.63
CA ASP A 415 -3.02 14.10 30.45
C ASP A 415 -2.09 14.23 29.24
N GLU A 416 -1.27 13.22 28.93
CA GLU A 416 -0.50 13.19 27.68
C GLU A 416 -1.42 13.15 26.46
N ILE A 417 -2.45 12.29 26.48
CA ILE A 417 -3.43 12.21 25.38
C ILE A 417 -4.19 13.53 25.20
N ALA A 418 -4.64 14.14 26.29
CA ALA A 418 -5.33 15.44 26.24
C ALA A 418 -4.42 16.55 25.71
N ARG A 419 -3.12 16.55 26.09
CA ARG A 419 -2.12 17.49 25.57
C ARG A 419 -1.83 17.28 24.10
N ASP A 420 -1.70 16.03 23.65
CA ASP A 420 -1.49 15.71 22.23
C ASP A 420 -2.66 16.23 21.39
N HIS A 421 -3.91 15.99 21.82
CA HIS A 421 -5.10 16.50 21.15
C HIS A 421 -5.22 18.03 21.22
N ALA A 422 -4.76 18.67 22.30
CA ALA A 422 -4.74 20.13 22.40
C ALA A 422 -3.68 20.73 21.47
N ALA A 423 -2.49 20.13 21.40
CA ALA A 423 -1.40 20.56 20.52
C ALA A 423 -1.77 20.40 19.04
N GLU A 424 -2.40 19.29 18.67
CA GLU A 424 -2.91 19.09 17.31
C GLU A 424 -3.96 20.14 16.94
N ARG A 425 -4.93 20.39 17.84
CA ARG A 425 -5.94 21.44 17.64
C ARG A 425 -5.33 22.84 17.53
N ALA A 426 -4.30 23.14 18.32
CA ALA A 426 -3.59 24.42 18.26
C ALA A 426 -2.85 24.58 16.92
N GLN A 427 -2.12 23.56 16.46
CA GLN A 427 -1.44 23.57 15.16
C GLN A 427 -2.42 23.79 13.99
N VAL A 428 -3.61 23.17 14.05
CA VAL A 428 -4.66 23.38 13.03
C VAL A 428 -5.25 24.80 13.15
N ALA A 429 -5.43 25.30 14.36
CA ALA A 429 -5.96 26.65 14.60
C ALA A 429 -4.99 27.77 14.16
N GLU A 430 -3.68 27.57 14.24
CA GLU A 430 -2.68 28.51 13.72
C GLU A 430 -2.78 28.69 12.20
N ILE A 431 -3.26 27.68 11.47
CA ILE A 431 -3.44 27.71 10.01
C ILE A 431 -4.85 28.28 9.71
N MET A 432 -5.08 29.54 10.05
CA MET A 432 -6.31 30.25 9.66
C MET A 432 -6.18 30.88 8.28
N TRP A 433 -7.32 30.96 7.56
CA TRP A 433 -7.37 31.64 6.29
C TRP A 433 -6.99 33.11 6.47
N SER A 434 -5.92 33.52 5.79
CA SER A 434 -5.41 34.89 5.78
C SER A 434 -5.03 35.28 4.35
N PRO A 435 -4.98 36.57 4.00
CA PRO A 435 -4.47 37.01 2.71
C PRO A 435 -3.06 36.47 2.42
N ALA A 436 -2.22 36.34 3.44
CA ALA A 436 -0.88 35.74 3.33
C ALA A 436 -0.94 34.25 2.95
N LEU A 437 -1.89 33.48 3.51
CA LEU A 437 -2.12 32.09 3.10
C LEU A 437 -2.60 32.01 1.65
N GLY A 438 -3.50 32.91 1.23
CA GLY A 438 -3.95 32.99 -0.17
C GLY A 438 -2.82 33.27 -1.16
N TRP A 439 -1.96 34.24 -0.84
CA TRP A 439 -0.73 34.51 -1.61
C TRP A 439 0.23 33.31 -1.58
N GLY A 440 0.40 32.67 -0.43
CA GLY A 440 1.25 31.49 -0.28
C GLY A 440 0.77 30.32 -1.13
N LEU A 441 -0.54 30.08 -1.21
CA LEU A 441 -1.13 29.08 -2.10
C LEU A 441 -0.89 29.45 -3.57
N GLY A 442 -1.12 30.71 -3.95
CA GLY A 442 -0.88 31.17 -5.33
C GLY A 442 0.59 31.02 -5.75
N VAL A 443 1.53 31.48 -4.93
CA VAL A 443 2.97 31.29 -5.15
C VAL A 443 3.32 29.80 -5.18
N GLY A 444 2.78 29.01 -4.26
CA GLY A 444 2.96 27.56 -4.23
C GLY A 444 2.51 26.87 -5.52
N THR A 445 1.37 27.27 -6.09
CA THR A 445 0.89 26.78 -7.39
C THR A 445 1.85 27.16 -8.51
N VAL A 446 2.29 28.42 -8.58
CA VAL A 446 3.24 28.88 -9.60
C VAL A 446 4.57 28.13 -9.49
N CYS A 447 5.11 28.00 -8.28
CA CYS A 447 6.32 27.23 -8.01
C CYS A 447 6.16 25.75 -8.37
N GLY A 448 4.99 25.16 -8.09
CA GLY A 448 4.68 23.78 -8.47
C GLY A 448 4.65 23.58 -9.98
N VAL A 449 4.04 24.51 -10.73
CA VAL A 449 4.04 24.51 -12.19
C VAL A 449 5.46 24.69 -12.74
N ALA A 450 6.23 25.64 -12.21
CA ALA A 450 7.62 25.85 -12.60
C ALA A 450 8.48 24.61 -12.31
N PHE A 451 8.29 23.97 -11.15
CA PHE A 451 8.96 22.74 -10.78
C PHE A 451 8.58 21.58 -11.71
N TYR A 452 7.30 21.46 -12.10
CA TYR A 452 6.86 20.48 -13.09
C TYR A 452 7.63 20.65 -14.40
N PHE A 453 7.66 21.86 -14.97
CA PHE A 453 8.43 22.11 -16.20
C PHE A 453 9.93 21.89 -16.02
N PHE A 454 10.49 22.23 -14.86
CA PHE A 454 11.89 21.91 -14.54
C PHE A 454 12.15 20.40 -14.58
N VAL A 455 11.28 19.60 -13.96
CA VAL A 455 11.37 18.13 -13.99
C VAL A 455 11.29 17.61 -15.41
N LEU A 456 10.40 18.14 -16.26
CA LEU A 456 10.31 17.75 -17.68
C LEU A 456 11.61 17.98 -18.45
N ASN A 457 12.34 19.05 -18.14
CA ASN A 457 13.61 19.36 -18.79
C ASN A 457 14.76 18.50 -18.25
N VAL A 458 14.77 18.19 -16.95
CA VAL A 458 15.88 17.48 -16.30
C VAL A 458 15.76 15.96 -16.45
N LEU A 459 14.55 15.41 -16.42
CA LEU A 459 14.34 13.95 -16.38
C LEU A 459 14.99 13.22 -17.58
N PRO A 460 14.86 13.68 -18.84
CA PRO A 460 15.52 13.02 -19.97
C PRO A 460 17.06 13.06 -19.87
N TRP A 461 17.62 14.14 -19.34
CA TRP A 461 19.07 14.26 -19.14
C TRP A 461 19.56 13.35 -18.01
N ALA A 462 18.85 13.31 -16.89
CA ALA A 462 19.18 12.46 -15.75
C ALA A 462 19.20 10.98 -16.16
N TYR A 463 18.20 10.55 -16.94
CA TYR A 463 18.14 9.17 -17.41
C TYR A 463 19.30 8.80 -18.36
N LYS A 464 19.64 9.69 -19.31
CA LYS A 464 20.81 9.46 -20.20
C LYS A 464 22.12 9.39 -19.43
N SER A 465 22.21 10.07 -18.29
CA SER A 465 23.43 10.20 -17.50
C SER A 465 23.58 9.10 -16.44
N ILE A 466 22.49 8.45 -16.02
CA ILE A 466 22.50 7.42 -14.97
C ILE A 466 22.34 6.03 -15.61
N THR A 467 23.43 5.29 -15.70
CA THR A 467 23.39 3.87 -16.08
C THR A 467 23.00 3.01 -14.87
N VAL A 468 21.71 2.66 -14.76
CA VAL A 468 21.21 1.81 -13.66
C VAL A 468 21.58 0.34 -13.85
N ILE A 469 21.57 -0.13 -15.10
CA ILE A 469 21.87 -1.52 -15.47
C ILE A 469 23.07 -1.49 -16.41
N LYS A 470 24.19 -2.08 -15.96
CA LYS A 470 25.40 -2.27 -16.78
C LYS A 470 25.31 -3.50 -17.66
#